data_AF-U9T6L7-F1
#
_entry.id   AF-U9T6L7-F1
#
_cell.length_a   1.000
_cell.length_b   1.000
_cell.length_c   1.000
_cell.angle_alpha   90.00
_cell.angle_beta   90.00
_cell.angle_gamma   90.00
#
_symmetry.space_group_name_H-M   'P 1'
#
loop_
_entity.id
_entity.type
_entity.pdbx_description
1 polymer ?
#
loop_
_entity_poly.entity_id
_entity_poly.type
_entity_poly.pdbx_seq_one_letter_code
_entity_poly.pdbx_strand_id
1 'polypeptide(L)'
;MSNGLIKHDLVNSHHVKRYIMVGCFILGSGIVFNFEIGQYKDFTQLKKAIWEEDKEYFESVGITNEKRFKLWKVQISTKNNNKYDKLLENHHEDLDVKEDFGGERLDETWRIDSIFKCPPPEE
;
A
#
# COMPACT_ATOMS: atom_id res chain seq x y z
N MET A 1 -40.61 -11.68 44.28
CA MET A 1 -39.70 -12.67 43.66
C MET A 1 -39.20 -12.10 42.35
N SER A 2 -37.91 -12.22 42.14
CA SER A 2 -37.10 -11.44 41.21
C SER A 2 -37.15 -11.96 39.77
N ASN A 3 -36.94 -11.01 38.85
CA ASN A 3 -36.20 -11.10 37.59
C ASN A 3 -36.61 -12.13 36.52
N GLY A 4 -37.03 -11.58 35.37
CA GLY A 4 -36.85 -12.18 34.06
C GLY A 4 -36.52 -11.09 33.05
N LEU A 5 -35.33 -10.48 33.15
CA LEU A 5 -34.76 -9.62 32.12
C LEU A 5 -34.76 -10.39 30.80
N ILE A 6 -35.56 -9.94 29.83
CA ILE A 6 -35.39 -10.27 28.43
C ILE A 6 -34.03 -9.68 28.05
N LYS A 7 -33.04 -10.55 27.94
CA LYS A 7 -31.72 -10.21 27.39
C LYS A 7 -31.99 -9.74 25.96
N HIS A 8 -31.82 -8.44 25.74
CA HIS A 8 -31.57 -7.94 24.40
C HIS A 8 -30.35 -8.70 23.89
N ASP A 9 -30.58 -9.51 22.87
CA ASP A 9 -29.54 -10.18 22.13
C ASP A 9 -28.48 -9.15 21.78
N LEU A 10 -27.28 -9.37 22.34
CA LEU A 10 -26.07 -8.71 21.91
C LEU A 10 -25.99 -8.86 20.40
N VAL A 11 -26.23 -7.75 19.70
CA VAL A 11 -25.86 -7.59 18.31
C VAL A 11 -24.35 -7.78 18.28
N ASN A 12 -23.93 -9.03 18.06
CA ASN A 12 -22.59 -9.37 17.63
C ASN A 12 -22.42 -8.68 16.30
N SER A 13 -21.91 -7.46 16.35
CA SER A 13 -21.38 -6.76 15.19
C SER A 13 -20.17 -7.57 14.73
N HIS A 14 -20.42 -8.60 13.92
CA HIS A 14 -19.41 -9.25 13.12
C HIS A 14 -18.83 -8.18 12.22
N HIS A 15 -17.77 -7.53 12.71
CA HIS A 15 -16.90 -6.71 11.87
C HIS A 15 -16.31 -7.68 10.86
N VAL A 16 -16.93 -7.77 9.69
CA VAL A 16 -16.37 -8.45 8.53
C VAL A 16 -15.05 -7.73 8.25
N LYS A 17 -13.95 -8.31 8.73
CA LYS A 17 -12.61 -7.80 8.44
C LYS A 17 -12.40 -8.02 6.95
N ARG A 18 -12.38 -6.92 6.20
CA ARG A 18 -12.02 -6.93 4.79
C ARG A 18 -10.51 -6.76 4.72
N TYR A 19 -9.84 -7.71 4.08
CA TYR A 19 -8.41 -7.64 3.82
C TYR A 19 -8.20 -6.76 2.59
N ILE A 20 -7.32 -5.77 2.71
CA ILE A 20 -6.93 -4.91 1.60
C ILE A 20 -5.45 -5.13 1.39
N MET A 21 -5.11 -5.57 0.18
CA MET A 21 -3.73 -5.68 -0.25
C MET A 21 -3.35 -4.42 -1.01
N VAL A 22 -2.17 -3.90 -0.70
CA VAL A 22 -1.56 -2.76 -1.38
C VAL A 22 -0.34 -3.28 -2.12
N GLY A 23 -0.24 -2.93 -3.41
CA GLY A 23 0.93 -3.21 -4.23
C GLY A 23 1.84 -1.99 -4.33
N CYS A 24 3.12 -2.17 -4.02
CA CYS A 24 4.20 -1.22 -4.29
C CYS A 24 4.95 -1.64 -5.54
N PHE A 25 4.90 -0.82 -6.58
CA PHE A 25 5.67 -1.03 -7.81
C PHE A 25 7.07 -0.46 -7.62
N ILE A 26 8.07 -1.33 -7.66
CA ILE A 26 9.47 -0.93 -7.72
C ILE A 26 9.76 -0.66 -9.18
N LEU A 27 9.86 0.63 -9.51
CA LEU A 27 10.24 1.05 -10.85
C LEU A 27 11.60 0.38 -11.20
N GLY A 28 11.79 0.02 -12.46
CA GLY A 28 13.08 -0.41 -13.02
C GLY A 28 13.43 -1.86 -12.78
N SER A 29 12.86 -2.48 -11.75
CA SER A 29 12.85 -3.94 -11.60
C SER A 29 11.57 -4.57 -12.13
N GLY A 30 10.46 -3.83 -12.16
CA GLY A 30 9.12 -4.35 -12.46
C GLY A 30 8.58 -5.23 -11.33
N ILE A 31 9.24 -5.25 -10.18
CA ILE A 31 8.82 -6.03 -9.03
C ILE A 31 7.65 -5.34 -8.35
N VAL A 32 6.65 -6.14 -7.98
CA VAL A 32 5.48 -5.69 -7.22
C VAL A 32 5.55 -6.29 -5.83
N PHE A 33 5.77 -5.44 -4.83
CA PHE A 33 5.75 -5.81 -3.43
C PHE A 33 4.32 -5.66 -2.89
N ASN A 34 3.65 -6.78 -2.62
CA ASN A 34 2.27 -6.76 -2.10
C ASN A 34 2.27 -6.98 -0.60
N PHE A 35 1.48 -6.20 0.14
CA PHE A 35 1.34 -6.35 1.57
C PHE A 35 -0.08 -6.05 2.05
N GLU A 36 -0.45 -6.61 3.20
CA GLU A 36 -1.73 -6.32 3.83
C GLU A 36 -1.68 -5.01 4.60
N ILE A 37 -2.74 -4.20 4.50
CA ILE A 37 -2.85 -3.00 5.33
C ILE A 37 -2.85 -3.39 6.81
N GLY A 38 -1.99 -2.74 7.60
CA GLY A 38 -1.77 -3.01 9.01
C GLY A 38 -0.66 -4.02 9.31
N GLN A 39 -0.07 -4.66 8.29
CA GLN A 39 1.14 -5.49 8.43
C GLN A 39 2.34 -4.68 8.92
N TYR A 40 2.47 -3.45 8.45
CA TYR A 40 3.51 -2.52 8.84
C TYR A 40 2.90 -1.33 9.58
N LYS A 41 3.57 -0.88 10.64
CA LYS A 41 3.09 0.25 11.44
C LYS A 41 3.11 1.56 10.65
N ASP A 42 4.15 1.77 9.88
CA ASP A 42 4.45 2.99 9.14
C ASP A 42 5.29 2.67 7.89
N PHE A 43 5.48 3.68 7.04
CA PHE A 43 6.25 3.54 5.81
C PHE A 43 7.74 3.32 6.05
N THR A 44 8.28 3.67 7.22
CA THR A 44 9.67 3.36 7.58
C THR A 44 9.86 1.84 7.67
N GLN A 45 8.95 1.14 8.35
CA GLN A 45 8.96 -0.32 8.41
C GLN A 45 8.74 -0.96 7.03
N LEU A 46 7.80 -0.43 6.25
CA LEU A 46 7.56 -0.92 4.88
C LEU A 46 8.79 -0.78 4.00
N LYS A 47 9.46 0.39 4.01
CA LYS A 47 10.68 0.62 3.23
C LYS A 47 11.77 -0.36 3.59
N LYS A 48 11.95 -0.63 4.88
CA LYS A 48 12.93 -1.61 5.34
C LYS A 48 12.60 -3.01 4.80
N ALA A 49 11.34 -3.43 4.85
CA ALA A 49 10.90 -4.73 4.34
C ALA A 49 11.12 -4.86 2.83
N ILE A 50 10.72 -3.86 2.05
CA ILE A 50 10.95 -3.81 0.58
C ILE A 50 12.46 -3.93 0.28
N TRP A 51 13.30 -3.18 0.99
CA TRP A 51 14.75 -3.24 0.79
C TRP A 51 15.35 -4.59 1.14
N GLU A 52 14.91 -5.21 2.24
CA GLU A 52 15.41 -6.52 2.68
C GLU A 52 14.99 -7.65 1.73
N GLU A 53 13.78 -7.59 1.15
CA GLU A 53 13.26 -8.60 0.22
C GLU A 53 14.03 -8.61 -1.11
N ASP A 54 14.33 -7.42 -1.66
CA ASP A 54 15.03 -7.26 -2.95
C ASP A 54 16.41 -6.64 -2.82
N LYS A 55 17.11 -6.98 -1.73
CA LYS A 55 18.39 -6.35 -1.36
C LYS A 55 19.43 -6.38 -2.48
N GLU A 56 19.57 -7.52 -3.16
CA GLU A 56 20.54 -7.68 -4.26
C GLU A 56 20.25 -6.73 -5.43
N TYR A 57 18.97 -6.55 -5.79
CA TYR A 57 18.56 -5.59 -6.81
C TYR A 57 18.92 -4.16 -6.38
N PHE A 58 18.52 -3.76 -5.16
CA PHE A 58 18.81 -2.42 -4.66
C PHE A 58 20.31 -2.13 -4.60
N GLU A 59 21.11 -3.08 -4.12
CA GLU A 59 22.57 -2.94 -4.08
C GLU A 59 23.17 -2.86 -5.50
N SER A 60 22.64 -3.62 -6.47
CA SER A 60 23.09 -3.57 -7.87
C SER A 60 22.87 -2.21 -8.55
N VAL A 61 21.85 -1.46 -8.12
CA VAL A 61 21.54 -0.10 -8.61
C VAL A 61 22.09 1.01 -7.68
N GLY A 62 22.98 0.66 -6.72
CA GLY A 62 23.67 1.63 -5.86
C GLY A 62 22.86 2.13 -4.65
N ILE A 63 21.72 1.51 -4.36
CA ILE A 63 20.87 1.78 -3.19
C ILE A 63 21.34 0.89 -2.04
N THR A 64 22.24 1.42 -1.23
CA THR A 64 22.89 0.68 -0.12
C THR A 64 22.08 0.62 1.18
N ASN A 65 20.93 1.29 1.25
CA ASN A 65 20.00 1.23 2.37
C ASN A 65 18.62 1.78 1.98
N GLU A 66 17.62 1.48 2.80
CA GLU A 66 16.22 1.81 2.59
C GLU A 66 15.95 3.32 2.52
N LYS A 67 16.80 4.15 3.15
CA LYS A 67 16.59 5.61 3.20
C LYS A 67 16.82 6.29 1.85
N ARG A 68 17.46 5.61 0.90
CA ARG A 68 17.86 6.19 -0.39
C ARG A 68 16.77 6.18 -1.46
N PHE A 69 15.74 5.35 -1.33
CA PHE A 69 14.60 5.39 -2.25
C PHE A 69 13.40 6.13 -1.66
N LYS A 70 12.52 6.64 -2.53
CA LYS A 70 11.32 7.40 -2.16
C LYS A 70 10.09 6.55 -2.40
N LEU A 71 9.10 6.65 -1.51
CA LEU A 71 7.77 6.10 -1.74
C LEU A 71 6.83 7.20 -2.22
N TRP A 72 6.01 6.85 -3.20
CA TRP A 72 5.02 7.72 -3.79
C TRP A 72 3.66 7.05 -3.74
N LYS A 73 2.64 7.81 -3.34
CA LYS A 73 1.25 7.41 -3.45
C LYS A 73 0.73 7.89 -4.80
N VAL A 74 0.19 6.96 -5.57
CA VAL A 74 -0.44 7.25 -6.86
C VAL A 74 -1.86 6.69 -6.85
N GLN A 75 -2.79 7.36 -7.53
CA GLN A 75 -4.16 6.88 -7.71
C GLN A 75 -4.39 6.64 -9.20
N ILE A 76 -4.31 5.39 -9.62
CA ILE A 76 -4.36 4.99 -11.03
C ILE A 76 -5.35 3.83 -11.17
N SER A 77 -6.26 3.93 -12.14
CA SER A 77 -7.15 2.81 -12.49
C SER A 77 -6.32 1.68 -13.08
N THR A 78 -6.54 0.45 -12.64
CA THR A 78 -5.96 -0.77 -13.23
C THR A 78 -6.72 -1.27 -14.46
N LYS A 79 -7.97 -0.84 -14.66
CA LYS A 79 -8.80 -1.22 -15.82
C LYS A 79 -8.56 -0.25 -16.98
N ASN A 80 -8.20 -0.79 -18.15
CA ASN A 80 -8.07 -0.08 -19.44
C ASN A 80 -7.33 1.26 -19.35
N ASN A 81 -6.13 1.24 -18.79
CA ASN A 81 -5.41 2.47 -18.49
C ASN A 81 -3.96 2.42 -18.98
N ASN A 82 -3.68 3.15 -20.05
CA ASN A 82 -2.33 3.32 -20.59
C ASN A 82 -1.32 3.82 -19.55
N LYS A 83 -1.75 4.52 -18.48
CA LYS A 83 -0.84 4.91 -17.39
C LYS A 83 -0.36 3.71 -16.59
N TYR A 84 -1.26 2.75 -16.32
CA TYR A 84 -0.87 1.53 -15.61
C TYR A 84 0.09 0.70 -16.45
N ASP A 85 -0.17 0.57 -17.75
CA ASP A 85 0.73 -0.15 -18.67
C ASP A 85 2.10 0.53 -18.74
N LYS A 86 2.16 1.87 -18.80
CA LYS A 86 3.41 2.64 -18.74
C LYS A 86 4.21 2.41 -17.45
N LEU A 87 3.57 2.18 -16.31
CA LEU A 87 4.28 1.82 -15.07
C LEU A 87 4.94 0.45 -15.16
N LEU A 88 4.33 -0.48 -15.91
CA LEU A 88 4.84 -1.84 -16.10
C LEU A 88 5.97 -1.90 -17.14
N GLU A 89 6.00 -0.97 -18.10
CA GLU A 89 7.00 -0.91 -19.18
C GLU A 89 8.43 -0.54 -18.73
N ASN A 90 8.65 -0.33 -17.42
CA ASN A 90 9.96 -0.46 -16.77
C ASN A 90 11.09 0.49 -17.22
N HIS A 91 10.79 1.64 -17.83
CA HIS A 91 11.79 2.66 -18.14
C HIS A 91 11.95 3.67 -17.01
N HIS A 92 13.09 3.60 -16.33
CA HIS A 92 13.40 4.34 -15.11
C HIS A 92 13.81 5.80 -15.32
N GLU A 93 14.36 6.11 -16.48
CA GLU A 93 15.18 7.32 -16.65
C GLU A 93 14.36 8.56 -17.00
N ASP A 94 13.16 8.39 -17.57
CA ASP A 94 12.32 9.49 -18.08
C ASP A 94 11.00 9.68 -17.31
N LEU A 95 10.78 8.90 -16.24
CA LEU A 95 9.48 8.82 -15.58
C LEU A 95 9.41 9.76 -14.36
N ASP A 96 8.63 10.84 -14.47
CA ASP A 96 8.36 11.73 -13.34
C ASP A 96 7.09 11.27 -12.63
N VAL A 97 7.25 10.53 -11.53
CA VAL A 97 6.12 9.99 -10.75
C VAL A 97 5.13 11.07 -10.32
N LYS A 98 5.62 12.29 -10.06
CA LYS A 98 4.77 13.40 -9.64
C LYS A 98 3.95 13.93 -10.81
N GLU A 99 4.58 14.25 -11.93
CA GLU A 99 3.91 14.90 -13.05
C GLU A 99 3.11 13.89 -13.91
N ASP A 100 3.66 12.70 -14.19
CA ASP A 100 3.04 11.72 -15.08
C ASP A 100 1.84 10.98 -14.42
N PHE A 101 1.93 10.79 -13.11
CA PHE A 101 0.99 9.97 -12.33
C PHE A 101 0.25 10.74 -11.23
N GLY A 102 0.49 12.05 -11.09
CA GLY A 102 -0.08 12.84 -9.99
C GLY A 102 0.41 12.36 -8.62
N GLY A 103 1.63 11.83 -8.57
CA GLY A 103 2.18 11.19 -7.37
C GLY A 103 2.36 12.16 -6.22
N GLU A 104 1.89 11.74 -5.04
CA GLU A 104 2.12 12.42 -3.78
C GLU A 104 3.25 11.70 -3.03
N ARG A 105 4.33 12.42 -2.70
CA ARG A 105 5.42 11.83 -1.93
C ARG A 105 4.95 11.50 -0.52
N LEU A 106 5.16 10.27 -0.09
CA LEU A 106 4.79 9.83 1.24
C LEU A 106 5.85 10.25 2.27
N ASP A 107 5.38 10.69 3.43
CA ASP A 107 6.20 10.83 4.63
C ASP A 107 6.37 9.45 5.27
N GLU A 108 7.61 9.09 5.57
CA GLU A 108 7.98 7.77 6.08
C GLU A 108 7.40 7.46 7.47
N THR A 109 6.98 8.51 8.20
CA THR A 109 6.39 8.40 9.53
C THR A 109 4.88 8.25 9.53
N TRP A 110 4.23 8.39 8.36
CA TRP A 110 2.78 8.18 8.25
C TRP A 110 2.42 6.74 8.58
N ARG A 111 1.34 6.59 9.35
CA ARG A 111 0.81 5.28 9.71
C ARG A 111 0.13 4.64 8.53
N ILE A 112 0.33 3.33 8.39
CA ILE A 112 -0.41 2.51 7.43
C ILE A 112 -1.54 1.84 8.23
N ASP A 113 -2.65 2.56 8.38
CA ASP A 113 -3.79 2.09 9.16
C ASP A 113 -4.91 1.46 8.30
N SER A 114 -5.71 0.62 8.94
CA SER A 114 -6.70 -0.27 8.31
C SER A 114 -8.11 0.31 8.20
N ILE A 115 -8.29 1.61 8.47
CA ILE A 115 -9.63 2.10 8.81
C ILE A 115 -10.30 2.75 7.60
N PHE A 116 -11.01 1.93 6.85
CA PHE A 116 -12.10 2.41 6.00
C PHE A 116 -13.33 2.63 6.89
N LYS A 117 -13.64 3.89 7.19
CA LYS A 117 -14.85 4.26 7.97
C LYS A 117 -16.14 3.95 7.22
N CYS A 118 -16.09 3.87 5.90
CA CYS A 118 -17.21 3.53 5.03
C CYS A 118 -16.81 2.38 4.10
N PRO A 119 -17.72 1.46 3.77
CA PRO A 119 -17.48 0.50 2.70
C PRO A 119 -17.13 1.25 1.41
N PRO A 120 -16.22 0.73 0.57
CA PRO A 120 -16.00 1.27 -0.76
C PRO A 120 -17.34 1.28 -1.52
N PRO A 121 -17.58 2.26 -2.42
CA PRO A 121 -18.76 2.27 -3.28
C PRO A 121 -18.89 0.93 -4.01
N GLU A 122 -20.12 0.44 -4.16
CA GLU A 122 -20.37 -0.69 -5.07
C GLU A 122 -19.97 -0.26 -6.50
N GLU A 123 -19.22 -1.13 -7.20
CA GLU A 123 -18.78 -0.91 -8.59
C GLU A 123 -19.96 -0.84 -9.57
#